data_AF-A0A8H2XPB1-F1
#
_entry.id   AF-A0A8H2XPB1-F1
#
_cell.length_a   1.000
_cell.length_b   1.000
_cell.length_c   1.000
_cell.angle_alpha   90.00
_cell.angle_beta   90.00
_cell.angle_gamma   90.00
#
_symmetry.space_group_name_H-M   'P 1'
#
loop_
_entity.id
_entity.type
_entity.pdbx_description
1 polymer ?
#
loop_
_entity_poly.entity_id
_entity_poly.type
_entity_poly.pdbx_seq_one_letter_code
_entity_poly.pdbx_strand_id
1 'polypeptide(L)'
;MNRAASNVPVGNMTCTPPPLPNHLARIHTLEVFIGVPTDGQVKAIHDTIRAVNSVSNVPTLYDSELPNQLAQYLFTIQMAVYRNAYPLNTLPGENTYTPPSVPSHIPISLEPVVGVSSDEELESAHGAARTLENLANSPFFDSAFSAKLSQHLFNIQFGCKSRKFYSETTGPSTPSSDIRE
;
A
#
# COMPACT_ATOMS: atom_id res chain seq x y z
N MET A 1 -4.23 -35.64 -5.36
CA MET A 1 -3.49 -35.02 -4.25
C MET A 1 -3.67 -33.52 -4.35
N ASN A 2 -4.64 -32.97 -3.60
CA ASN A 2 -5.04 -31.57 -3.70
C ASN A 2 -4.12 -30.72 -2.81
N ARG A 3 -3.35 -29.84 -3.44
CA ARG A 3 -2.51 -28.85 -2.76
C ARG A 3 -3.44 -27.77 -2.20
N ALA A 4 -3.74 -27.87 -0.90
CA ALA A 4 -4.47 -26.85 -0.17
C ALA A 4 -3.76 -25.50 -0.36
N ALA A 5 -4.50 -24.52 -0.89
CA ALA A 5 -4.09 -23.13 -0.87
C ALA A 5 -3.89 -22.75 0.60
N SER A 6 -2.64 -22.53 1.00
CA SER A 6 -2.29 -22.08 2.34
C SER A 6 -2.82 -20.67 2.54
N ASN A 7 -4.07 -20.55 3.00
CA ASN A 7 -4.61 -19.36 3.64
C ASN A 7 -3.83 -19.18 4.95
N VAL A 8 -2.72 -18.44 4.90
CA VAL A 8 -2.06 -17.97 6.12
C VAL A 8 -2.97 -16.88 6.70
N PRO A 9 -3.57 -17.10 7.89
CA PRO A 9 -4.33 -16.06 8.56
C PRO A 9 -3.39 -14.87 8.83
N VAL A 10 -3.87 -13.65 8.59
CA VAL A 10 -3.09 -12.42 8.83
C VAL A 10 -2.49 -12.40 10.25
N GLY A 11 -3.15 -13.06 11.22
CA GLY A 11 -2.73 -13.18 12.61
C GLY A 11 -1.33 -13.74 12.90
N ASN A 12 -0.62 -14.32 11.91
CA ASN A 12 0.75 -14.84 12.09
C ASN A 12 1.82 -14.05 11.33
N MET A 13 1.48 -12.95 10.64
CA MET A 13 2.46 -12.19 9.87
C MET A 13 3.30 -11.33 10.82
N THR A 14 4.57 -11.69 10.99
CA THR A 14 5.54 -10.90 11.77
C THR A 14 6.46 -10.19 10.79
N CYS A 15 6.69 -8.90 11.00
CA CYS A 15 7.62 -8.13 10.19
C CYS A 15 8.54 -7.33 11.09
N THR A 16 9.84 -7.51 10.88
CA THR A 16 10.88 -6.83 11.64
C THR A 16 11.37 -5.61 10.87
N PRO A 17 11.42 -4.42 11.49
CA PRO A 17 11.89 -3.23 10.81
C PRO A 17 13.41 -3.31 10.55
N PRO A 18 13.90 -2.63 9.51
CA PRO A 18 15.33 -2.48 9.29
C PRO A 18 15.97 -1.65 10.43
N PRO A 19 17.25 -1.91 10.75
CA PRO A 19 17.96 -1.12 11.74
C PRO A 19 18.12 0.32 11.26
N LEU A 20 17.77 1.28 12.11
CA LEU A 20 17.92 2.70 11.80
C LEU A 20 19.29 3.22 12.24
N PRO A 21 19.97 4.05 11.42
CA PRO A 21 21.14 4.81 11.84
C PRO A 21 20.85 5.68 13.07
N ASN A 22 21.86 5.91 13.91
CA ASN A 22 21.73 6.63 15.19
C ASN A 22 21.02 7.98 15.10
N HIS A 23 21.22 8.73 14.02
CA HIS A 23 20.61 10.04 13.84
C HIS A 23 19.09 9.95 13.61
N LEU A 24 18.60 8.87 12.98
CA LEU A 24 17.17 8.58 12.81
C LEU A 24 16.59 7.86 14.03
N ALA A 25 17.30 6.90 14.60
CA ALA A 25 16.83 6.13 15.76
C ALA A 25 16.54 6.99 17.01
N ARG A 26 17.13 8.20 17.08
CA ARG A 26 16.87 9.16 18.16
C ARG A 26 15.48 9.80 18.09
N ILE A 27 14.92 9.91 16.88
CA ILE A 27 13.69 10.68 16.60
C ILE A 27 12.57 9.79 16.04
N HIS A 28 12.91 8.64 15.47
CA HIS A 28 11.99 7.68 14.90
C HIS A 28 12.20 6.31 15.53
N THR A 29 11.09 5.66 15.87
CA THR A 29 11.09 4.30 16.39
C THR A 29 10.18 3.47 15.49
N LEU A 30 10.75 2.43 14.88
CA LEU A 30 10.00 1.41 14.16
C LEU A 30 9.92 0.18 15.05
N GLU A 31 8.70 -0.31 15.25
CA GLU A 31 8.43 -1.49 16.06
C GLU A 31 8.19 -2.71 15.18
N VAL A 32 8.52 -3.89 15.70
CA VAL A 32 8.04 -5.15 15.13
C VAL A 32 6.52 -5.17 15.25
N PHE A 33 5.82 -5.49 14.17
CA PHE A 33 4.38 -5.77 14.25
C PHE A 33 4.10 -7.25 14.04
N ILE A 34 3.02 -7.70 14.68
CA ILE A 34 2.47 -9.05 14.59
C ILE A 34 1.01 -8.89 14.17
N GLY A 35 0.65 -9.46 13.04
CA GLY A 35 -0.71 -9.38 12.52
C GLY A 35 -0.97 -8.12 11.70
N VAL A 36 -2.03 -7.40 12.06
CA VAL A 36 -2.47 -6.18 11.35
C VAL A 36 -1.74 -4.97 11.96
N PRO A 37 -0.97 -4.22 11.17
CA PRO A 37 -0.27 -3.03 11.69
C PRO A 37 -1.29 -1.93 12.04
N THR A 38 -1.00 -1.19 13.10
CA THR A 38 -1.85 -0.06 13.55
C THR A 38 -1.62 1.19 12.71
N ASP A 39 -2.59 2.12 12.69
CA ASP A 39 -2.43 3.44 12.05
C ASP A 39 -1.14 4.16 12.51
N GLY A 40 -0.77 4.02 13.78
CA GLY A 40 0.46 4.59 14.33
C GLY A 40 1.73 3.96 13.75
N GLN A 41 1.74 2.63 13.57
CA GLN A 41 2.86 1.90 12.96
C GLN A 41 3.01 2.23 11.47
N VAL A 42 1.90 2.29 10.74
CA VAL A 42 1.90 2.71 9.33
C VAL A 42 2.41 4.15 9.22
N LYS A 43 1.95 5.06 10.10
CA LYS A 43 2.43 6.44 10.14
C LYS A 43 3.94 6.52 10.43
N ALA A 44 4.44 5.74 11.40
CA ALA A 44 5.84 5.76 11.80
C ALA A 44 6.80 5.41 10.66
N ILE A 45 6.46 4.42 9.82
CA ILE A 45 7.28 4.08 8.64
C ILE A 45 7.25 5.19 7.59
N HIS A 46 6.09 5.81 7.34
CA HIS A 46 6.00 6.94 6.40
C HIS A 46 6.81 8.15 6.87
N ASP A 47 6.77 8.47 8.15
CA ASP A 47 7.57 9.55 8.72
C ASP A 47 9.07 9.26 8.65
N THR A 48 9.47 8.01 8.89
CA THR A 48 10.87 7.58 8.79
C THR A 48 11.38 7.67 7.35
N ILE A 49 10.61 7.19 6.36
CA ILE A 49 10.96 7.30 4.94
C ILE A 49 11.10 8.77 4.54
N ARG A 50 10.19 9.65 5.00
CA ARG A 50 10.29 11.09 4.74
C ARG A 50 11.58 11.68 5.31
N ALA A 51 11.94 11.33 6.54
CA ALA A 51 13.16 11.80 7.17
C ALA A 51 14.40 11.34 6.38
N VAL A 52 14.45 10.07 5.97
CA VAL A 52 15.51 9.52 5.12
C VAL A 52 15.63 10.27 3.80
N ASN A 53 14.50 10.53 3.14
CA ASN A 53 14.48 11.27 1.88
C ASN A 53 14.95 12.72 2.05
N SER A 54 14.66 13.36 3.20
CA SER A 54 15.10 14.74 3.48
C SER A 54 16.62 14.88 3.62
N VAL A 55 17.31 13.82 4.05
CA VAL A 55 18.78 13.81 4.21
C VAL A 55 19.51 13.13 3.04
N SER A 56 18.80 12.73 1.99
CA SER A 56 19.37 12.06 0.80
C SER A 56 20.49 12.85 0.12
N ASN A 57 20.46 14.19 0.22
CA ASN A 57 21.47 15.09 -0.33
C ASN A 57 22.67 15.33 0.60
N VAL A 58 22.76 14.63 1.74
CA VAL A 58 23.84 14.76 2.72
C VAL A 58 24.68 13.47 2.71
N PRO A 59 25.79 13.43 1.94
CA PRO A 59 26.56 12.19 1.74
C PRO A 59 27.08 11.55 3.02
N THR A 60 27.28 12.33 4.08
CA THR A 60 27.75 11.83 5.38
C THR A 60 26.67 11.14 6.22
N LEU A 61 25.39 11.34 5.89
CA LEU A 61 24.25 10.78 6.60
C LEU A 61 23.47 9.77 5.76
N TYR A 62 23.71 9.73 4.45
CA TYR A 62 23.00 8.88 3.52
C TYR A 62 23.55 7.45 3.50
N ASP A 63 22.69 6.48 3.84
CA ASP A 63 22.90 5.05 3.62
C ASP A 63 22.12 4.65 2.37
N SER A 64 22.81 4.13 1.34
CA SER A 64 22.18 3.78 0.06
C SER A 64 21.26 2.55 0.15
N GLU A 65 21.44 1.69 1.15
CA GLU A 65 20.66 0.46 1.31
C GLU A 65 19.37 0.71 2.12
N LEU A 66 19.41 1.66 3.05
CA LEU A 66 18.30 1.95 3.96
C LEU A 66 16.97 2.29 3.24
N PRO A 67 16.94 3.13 2.19
CA PRO A 67 15.71 3.41 1.44
C PRO A 67 15.05 2.14 0.87
N ASN A 68 15.86 1.22 0.34
CA ASN A 68 15.37 -0.04 -0.22
C ASN A 68 14.79 -0.95 0.87
N GLN A 69 15.46 -1.03 2.02
CA GLN A 69 14.98 -1.81 3.16
C GLN A 69 13.67 -1.26 3.72
N LEU A 70 13.56 0.08 3.83
CA LEU A 70 12.33 0.73 4.28
C LEU A 70 11.18 0.56 3.28
N ALA A 71 11.48 0.57 1.97
CA ALA A 71 10.48 0.30 0.94
C ALA A 71 9.94 -1.14 1.03
N GLN A 72 10.81 -2.14 1.25
CA GLN A 72 10.39 -3.53 1.47
C GLN A 72 9.55 -3.69 2.74
N TYR A 73 9.95 -3.00 3.81
CA TYR A 73 9.21 -2.99 5.07
C TYR A 73 7.82 -2.36 4.91
N LEU A 74 7.74 -1.19 4.24
CA LEU A 74 6.48 -0.52 3.93
C LEU A 74 5.57 -1.40 3.05
N PHE A 75 6.11 -2.04 2.02
CA PHE A 75 5.35 -2.96 1.19
C PHE A 75 4.70 -4.08 2.02
N THR A 76 5.47 -4.64 2.96
CA THR A 76 4.98 -5.71 3.83
C THR A 76 3.85 -5.23 4.75
N ILE A 77 3.99 -4.04 5.31
CA ILE A 77 2.94 -3.36 6.09
C ILE A 77 1.69 -3.17 5.24
N GLN A 78 1.83 -2.57 4.06
CA GLN A 78 0.70 -2.26 3.19
C GLN A 78 -0.02 -3.51 2.69
N MET A 79 0.71 -4.60 2.45
CA MET A 79 0.15 -5.92 2.15
C MET A 79 -0.63 -6.52 3.31
N ALA A 80 -0.15 -6.36 4.55
CA ALA A 80 -0.84 -6.85 5.74
C ALA A 80 -2.18 -6.11 5.94
N VAL A 81 -2.18 -4.77 5.79
CA VAL A 81 -3.40 -3.96 5.82
C VAL A 81 -4.36 -4.35 4.70
N TYR A 82 -3.85 -4.49 3.47
CA TYR A 82 -4.65 -4.88 2.31
C TYR A 82 -5.33 -6.24 2.52
N ARG A 83 -4.59 -7.27 2.93
CA ARG A 83 -5.15 -8.61 3.15
C ARG A 83 -6.18 -8.67 4.27
N ASN A 84 -6.03 -7.80 5.27
CA ASN A 84 -7.01 -7.67 6.34
C ASN A 84 -8.30 -7.01 5.84
N ALA A 85 -8.18 -5.97 5.00
CA ALA A 85 -9.31 -5.22 4.46
C ALA A 85 -10.04 -5.95 3.32
N TYR A 86 -9.33 -6.75 2.52
CA TYR A 86 -9.85 -7.45 1.35
C TYR A 86 -9.48 -8.94 1.39
N PRO A 87 -10.22 -9.76 2.19
CA PRO A 87 -9.96 -11.19 2.29
C PRO A 87 -10.19 -11.90 0.96
N LEU A 88 -9.36 -12.89 0.62
CA LEU A 88 -9.40 -13.64 -0.64
C LEU A 88 -10.71 -14.40 -0.93
N ASN A 89 -11.64 -14.43 0.01
CA ASN A 89 -12.95 -15.04 -0.16
C ASN A 89 -13.96 -14.11 -0.85
N THR A 90 -13.63 -12.82 -1.05
CA THR A 90 -14.46 -11.91 -1.86
C THR A 90 -14.09 -12.07 -3.33
N LEU A 91 -15.11 -12.09 -4.20
CA LEU A 91 -14.91 -12.17 -5.65
C LEU A 91 -14.03 -10.98 -6.09
N PRO A 92 -12.93 -11.21 -6.85
CA PRO A 92 -12.05 -10.15 -7.31
C PRO A 92 -12.77 -9.28 -8.35
N GLY A 93 -13.58 -8.33 -7.88
CA GLY A 93 -14.54 -7.59 -8.71
C GLY A 93 -15.50 -6.72 -7.90
N GLU A 94 -15.78 -7.09 -6.66
CA GLU A 94 -16.74 -6.40 -5.78
C GLU A 94 -16.06 -5.53 -4.71
N ASN A 95 -14.73 -5.50 -4.65
CA ASN A 95 -14.03 -4.69 -3.67
C ASN A 95 -14.26 -3.20 -3.96
N THR A 96 -14.72 -2.48 -2.94
CA THR A 96 -14.78 -1.02 -2.91
C THR A 96 -13.57 -0.49 -2.15
N TYR A 97 -12.71 0.25 -2.85
CA TYR A 97 -11.59 0.98 -2.25
C TYR A 97 -12.10 2.34 -1.81
N THR A 98 -12.39 2.45 -0.51
CA THR A 98 -12.87 3.71 0.07
C THR A 98 -11.66 4.60 0.39
N PRO A 99 -11.65 5.86 -0.06
CA PRO A 99 -10.57 6.79 0.26
C PRO A 99 -10.61 7.20 1.74
N PRO A 100 -9.47 7.60 2.31
CA PRO A 100 -9.45 8.19 3.63
C PRO A 100 -10.20 9.53 3.65
N SER A 101 -10.83 9.84 4.79
CA SER A 101 -11.47 11.15 5.01
C SER A 101 -10.46 12.28 4.81
N VAL A 102 -10.77 13.19 3.88
CA VAL A 102 -9.90 14.33 3.57
C VAL A 102 -10.05 15.40 4.65
N PRO A 103 -8.94 15.88 5.24
CA PRO A 103 -8.98 17.01 6.16
C PRO A 103 -9.56 18.26 5.49
N SER A 104 -10.41 19.01 6.20
CA SER A 104 -11.15 20.16 5.66
C SER A 104 -10.29 21.29 5.08
N HIS A 105 -8.99 21.34 5.43
CA HIS A 105 -8.04 22.34 4.96
C HIS A 105 -7.28 21.90 3.70
N ILE A 106 -7.52 20.69 3.19
CA ILE A 106 -6.86 20.14 2.00
C ILE A 106 -7.87 20.11 0.85
N PRO A 107 -7.66 20.84 -0.26
CA PRO A 107 -8.61 20.96 -1.35
C PRO A 107 -8.52 19.76 -2.31
N ILE A 108 -8.68 18.54 -1.79
CA ILE A 108 -8.63 17.29 -2.55
C ILE A 108 -10.00 16.62 -2.45
N SER A 109 -10.54 16.14 -3.56
CA SER A 109 -11.69 15.24 -3.59
C SER A 109 -11.24 13.86 -4.03
N LEU A 110 -11.61 12.84 -3.27
CA LEU A 110 -11.37 11.44 -3.61
C LEU A 110 -12.70 10.71 -3.56
N GLU A 111 -13.01 9.99 -4.63
CA GLU A 111 -14.22 9.18 -4.72
C GLU A 111 -13.89 7.70 -4.43
N PRO A 112 -14.83 6.94 -3.85
CA PRO A 112 -14.69 5.49 -3.72
C PRO A 112 -14.54 4.80 -5.07
N VAL A 113 -13.54 3.93 -5.18
CA VAL A 113 -13.28 3.19 -6.41
C VAL A 113 -13.86 1.79 -6.29
N VAL A 114 -14.82 1.45 -7.16
CA VAL A 114 -15.50 0.15 -7.14
C VAL A 114 -14.99 -0.74 -8.26
N GLY A 115 -14.57 -1.96 -7.94
CA GLY A 115 -14.30 -2.95 -8.98
C GLY A 115 -13.03 -2.66 -9.78
N VAL A 116 -13.12 -2.40 -11.09
CA VAL A 116 -11.97 -2.06 -11.95
C VAL A 116 -11.76 -0.57 -11.83
N SER A 117 -10.65 -0.16 -11.23
CA SER A 117 -10.27 1.25 -11.23
C SER A 117 -10.06 1.70 -12.67
N SER A 118 -10.74 2.76 -13.07
CA SER A 118 -10.46 3.44 -14.33
C SER A 118 -9.10 4.15 -14.24
N ASP A 119 -8.50 4.45 -15.38
CA ASP A 119 -7.28 5.24 -15.42
C ASP A 119 -7.49 6.64 -14.80
N GLU A 120 -8.71 7.19 -14.89
CA GLU A 120 -9.11 8.48 -14.29
C GLU A 120 -9.14 8.43 -12.76
N GLU A 121 -9.67 7.36 -12.17
CA GLU A 121 -9.69 7.17 -10.71
C GLU A 121 -8.27 7.01 -10.14
N LEU A 122 -7.41 6.30 -10.87
CA LEU A 122 -6.01 6.15 -10.52
C LEU A 122 -5.26 7.49 -10.66
N GLU A 123 -5.51 8.25 -11.73
CA GLU A 123 -4.96 9.60 -11.90
C GLU A 123 -5.39 10.54 -10.78
N SER A 124 -6.66 10.50 -10.37
CA SER A 124 -7.19 11.32 -9.26
C SER A 124 -6.48 11.01 -7.95
N ALA A 125 -6.33 9.71 -7.60
CA ALA A 125 -5.60 9.30 -6.41
C ALA A 125 -4.11 9.71 -6.46
N HIS A 126 -3.48 9.65 -7.63
CA HIS A 126 -2.12 10.15 -7.82
C HIS A 126 -2.03 11.68 -7.73
N GLY A 127 -3.01 12.41 -8.26
CA GLY A 127 -3.12 13.86 -8.17
C GLY A 127 -3.26 14.33 -6.72
N ALA A 128 -4.04 13.59 -5.92
CA ALA A 128 -4.16 13.81 -4.49
C ALA A 128 -2.82 13.63 -3.76
N ALA A 129 -2.10 12.53 -4.04
CA ALA A 129 -0.80 12.28 -3.44
C ALA A 129 0.20 13.39 -3.79
N ARG A 130 0.23 13.83 -5.06
CA ARG A 130 1.09 14.93 -5.51
C ARG A 130 0.74 16.25 -4.82
N THR A 131 -0.55 16.56 -4.66
CA THR A 131 -0.99 17.77 -3.95
C THR A 131 -0.51 17.76 -2.50
N LEU A 132 -0.56 16.60 -1.85
CA LEU A 132 -0.09 16.44 -0.47
C LEU A 132 1.44 16.51 -0.37
N GLU A 133 2.18 15.96 -1.35
CA GLU A 133 3.63 16.09 -1.43
C GLU A 133 4.08 17.54 -1.61
N ASN A 134 3.34 18.35 -2.37
CA ASN A 134 3.60 19.79 -2.50
C ASN A 134 3.48 20.53 -1.16
N LEU A 135 2.69 19.98 -0.22
CA LEU A 135 2.55 20.50 1.13
C LEU A 135 3.63 19.97 2.08
N ALA A 136 4.56 19.10 1.68
CA ALA A 136 5.48 18.40 2.58
C ALA A 136 6.33 19.29 3.48
N ASN A 137 6.61 20.53 3.06
CA ASN A 137 7.38 21.52 3.83
C ASN A 137 6.49 22.57 4.52
N SER A 138 5.18 22.39 4.48
CA SER A 138 4.17 23.30 5.00
C SER A 138 3.64 22.82 6.35
N PRO A 139 3.25 23.72 7.27
CA PRO A 139 2.55 23.34 8.50
C PRO A 139 1.20 22.66 8.24
N PHE A 140 0.66 22.76 7.02
CA PHE A 140 -0.57 22.09 6.59
C PHE A 140 -0.35 20.64 6.16
N PHE A 141 0.87 20.11 6.27
CA PHE A 141 1.14 18.71 5.96
C PHE A 141 0.58 17.78 7.03
N ASP A 142 -0.32 16.88 6.62
CA ASP A 142 -0.83 15.83 7.49
C ASP A 142 -0.16 14.47 7.18
N SER A 143 0.75 14.08 8.06
CA SER A 143 1.46 12.79 7.99
C SER A 143 0.54 11.58 8.15
N ALA A 144 -0.50 11.68 8.97
CA ALA A 144 -1.45 10.58 9.15
C ALA A 144 -2.33 10.42 7.90
N PHE A 145 -2.80 11.52 7.32
CA PHE A 145 -3.52 11.49 6.05
C PHE A 145 -2.65 10.95 4.91
N SER A 146 -1.37 11.36 4.84
CA SER A 146 -0.40 10.86 3.84
C SER A 146 -0.23 9.35 3.89
N ALA A 147 -0.08 8.78 5.09
CA ALA A 147 0.03 7.34 5.29
C ALA A 147 -1.23 6.59 4.80
N LYS A 148 -2.42 7.11 5.14
CA LYS A 148 -3.70 6.52 4.72
C LYS A 148 -3.92 6.64 3.22
N LEU A 149 -3.54 7.76 2.61
CA LEU A 149 -3.63 7.96 1.17
C LEU A 149 -2.68 7.03 0.42
N SER A 150 -1.46 6.82 0.94
CA SER A 150 -0.53 5.84 0.38
C SER A 150 -1.09 4.41 0.45
N GLN A 151 -1.72 4.03 1.57
CA GLN A 151 -2.40 2.74 1.67
C GLN A 151 -3.55 2.62 0.66
N HIS A 152 -4.34 3.68 0.46
CA HIS A 152 -5.43 3.66 -0.51
C HIS A 152 -4.93 3.47 -1.95
N LEU A 153 -3.88 4.21 -2.35
CA LEU A 153 -3.20 4.01 -3.63
C LEU A 153 -2.67 2.59 -3.79
N PHE A 154 -2.05 2.05 -2.75
CA PHE A 154 -1.58 0.68 -2.73
C PHE A 154 -2.73 -0.32 -2.98
N ASN A 155 -3.86 -0.15 -2.29
CA ASN A 155 -5.02 -1.03 -2.43
C ASN A 155 -5.58 -1.04 -3.86
N ILE A 156 -5.72 0.15 -4.45
CA ILE A 156 -6.16 0.34 -5.85
C ILE A 156 -5.19 -0.38 -6.80
N GLN A 157 -3.90 -0.07 -6.70
CA GLN A 157 -2.89 -0.59 -7.62
C GLN A 157 -2.74 -2.12 -7.52
N PHE A 158 -2.70 -2.65 -6.30
CA PHE A 158 -2.54 -4.08 -6.06
C PHE A 158 -3.80 -4.86 -6.49
N GLY A 159 -4.97 -4.35 -6.13
CA GLY A 159 -6.26 -4.95 -6.48
C GLY A 159 -6.50 -5.01 -7.98
N CYS A 160 -6.21 -3.91 -8.69
CA CYS A 160 -6.38 -3.85 -10.14
C CYS A 160 -5.35 -4.68 -10.90
N LYS A 161 -4.06 -4.64 -10.51
CA LYS A 161 -3.02 -5.45 -11.18
C LYS A 161 -3.23 -6.95 -10.97
N SER A 162 -3.56 -7.37 -9.75
CA SER A 162 -3.81 -8.79 -9.46
C SER A 162 -4.95 -9.34 -10.30
N ARG A 163 -6.01 -8.55 -10.55
CA ARG A 163 -7.13 -8.97 -11.41
C ARG A 163 -6.75 -9.09 -12.88
N LYS A 164 -6.03 -8.11 -13.47
CA LYS A 164 -5.59 -8.18 -14.89
C LYS A 164 -4.86 -9.50 -15.16
N PHE A 165 -4.02 -9.91 -14.22
CA PHE A 165 -3.31 -11.19 -14.29
C PHE A 165 -4.24 -12.42 -14.24
N TYR A 166 -5.30 -12.41 -13.43
CA TYR A 166 -6.29 -13.50 -13.43
C TYR A 166 -7.14 -13.51 -14.71
N SER A 167 -7.59 -12.37 -15.22
CA SER A 167 -8.37 -12.31 -16.45
C SER A 167 -7.58 -12.72 -17.71
N GLU A 168 -6.26 -12.49 -17.73
CA GLU A 168 -5.39 -12.90 -18.84
C GLU A 168 -5.03 -14.39 -18.80
N THR A 169 -5.03 -15.02 -17.62
CA THR A 169 -4.69 -16.45 -17.45
C THR A 169 -5.90 -17.38 -17.53
N THR A 170 -7.11 -16.86 -17.33
CA THR A 170 -8.37 -17.57 -17.60
C THR A 170 -9.03 -17.01 -18.87
N GLY A 171 -8.39 -17.21 -20.02
CA GLY A 171 -9.06 -17.07 -21.32
C GLY A 171 -10.21 -18.08 -21.45
N PRO A 172 -11.23 -17.81 -22.28
CA PRO A 172 -12.41 -18.66 -22.39
C PRO A 172 -12.00 -20.06 -22.82
N SER A 173 -12.25 -21.04 -21.96
CA SER A 173 -12.22 -22.45 -22.33
C SER A 173 -13.25 -22.65 -23.43
N THR A 174 -12.78 -22.71 -24.68
CA THR A 174 -13.54 -23.19 -25.83
C THR A 174 -14.05 -24.58 -25.48
N PRO A 175 -15.37 -24.83 -25.45
CA PRO A 175 -15.86 -26.18 -25.37
C PRO A 175 -15.40 -26.89 -26.63
N SER A 176 -14.57 -27.91 -26.46
CA SER A 176 -14.24 -28.87 -27.50
C SER A 176 -15.55 -29.53 -27.94
N SER A 177 -16.10 -29.07 -29.06
CA SER A 177 -17.10 -29.82 -29.80
C SER A 177 -16.34 -30.76 -30.73
N ASP A 178 -15.84 -31.85 -30.15
CA ASP A 178 -15.66 -33.07 -30.90
C ASP A 178 -16.84 -34.00 -30.58
N ILE A 179 -17.24 -34.75 -31.62
CA ILE A 179 -18.15 -35.91 -31.67
C ILE A 179 -19.59 -35.66 -32.15
N ARG A 180 -19.84 -36.26 -33.34
CA ARG A 180 -21.05 -36.91 -33.92
C ARG A 180 -21.47 -36.26 -35.26
N GLU A 181 -21.56 -36.96 -36.38
CA GLU A 181 -21.53 -38.40 -36.75
C GLU A 181 -20.99 -38.53 -38.18
#